data_AF-A0A9E3N7K4-F1
#
_entry.id   AF-A0A9E3N7K4-F1
#
_cell.length_a   1.000
_cell.length_b   1.000
_cell.length_c   1.000
_cell.angle_alpha   90.00
_cell.angle_beta   90.00
_cell.angle_gamma   90.00
#
_symmetry.space_group_name_H-M   'P 1'
#
loop_
_entity.id
_entity.type
_entity.pdbx_description
1 polymer ?
#
loop_
_entity_poly.entity_id
_entity_poly.type
_entity_poly.pdbx_seq_one_letter_code
_entity_poly.pdbx_strand_id
1 'polypeptide(L)'
;ALPLFPPAGAPTLGIAGAVIALGVLCSGIAYILYFKLIEEVGTTSALTVTFLSPVFGILWGALFLGEAIGWYTLVGSAITLVGTAFVTGFVPRFGRAAAVPSSCK
;
A
#
# COMPACT_ATOMS: atom_id res chain seq x y z
N ALA A 1 -14.56 23.14 -12.81
CA ALA A 1 -15.48 22.34 -11.98
C ALA A 1 -16.38 21.55 -12.92
N LEU A 2 -16.40 20.22 -12.82
CA LEU A 2 -17.26 19.37 -13.65
C LEU A 2 -18.74 19.71 -13.33
N PRO A 3 -19.54 20.17 -14.30
CA PRO A 3 -20.86 20.77 -14.06
C PRO A 3 -21.97 19.77 -13.70
N LEU A 4 -21.68 18.48 -13.52
CA LEU A 4 -22.70 17.41 -13.55
C LEU A 4 -23.01 16.74 -12.20
N PHE A 5 -22.45 17.22 -11.09
CA PHE A 5 -22.86 16.78 -9.74
C PHE A 5 -23.15 18.01 -8.87
N PRO A 6 -24.43 18.38 -8.67
CA PRO A 6 -24.76 19.40 -7.68
C PRO A 6 -24.31 18.91 -6.28
N PRO A 7 -23.66 19.77 -5.47
CA PRO A 7 -23.30 19.39 -4.10
C PRO A 7 -24.57 19.04 -3.33
N ALA A 8 -24.63 17.82 -2.78
CA ALA A 8 -25.78 17.26 -2.08
C ALA A 8 -26.16 18.02 -0.78
N GLY A 9 -25.34 19.00 -0.37
CA GLY A 9 -25.58 19.88 0.76
C GLY A 9 -24.38 20.80 1.00
N ALA A 10 -24.53 21.77 1.90
CA ALA A 10 -23.41 22.57 2.37
C ALA A 10 -22.38 21.67 3.10
N PRO A 11 -21.06 21.88 2.91
CA PRO A 11 -20.05 21.08 3.58
C PRO A 11 -20.19 21.28 5.10
N THR A 12 -20.47 20.20 5.82
CA THR A 12 -20.49 20.21 7.28
C THR A 12 -19.07 20.21 7.83
N LEU A 13 -18.90 20.68 9.07
CA LEU A 13 -17.59 20.72 9.73
C LEU A 13 -16.96 19.31 9.84
N GLY A 14 -17.79 18.26 9.96
CA GLY A 14 -17.35 16.87 9.96
C GLY A 14 -16.78 16.42 8.62
N ILE A 15 -17.38 16.81 7.49
CA ILE A 15 -16.84 16.50 6.16
C ILE A 15 -15.51 17.23 5.94
N ALA A 16 -15.43 18.50 6.33
CA ALA A 16 -14.20 19.27 6.27
C ALA A 16 -13.08 18.59 7.09
N GLY A 17 -13.40 18.17 8.32
CA GLY A 17 -12.47 17.41 9.17
C GLY A 17 -12.03 16.08 8.55
N ALA A 18 -12.97 15.31 7.99
CA ALA A 18 -12.66 14.04 7.34
C ALA A 18 -11.74 14.22 6.11
N VAL A 19 -11.98 15.24 5.29
CA VAL A 19 -11.14 15.57 4.12
C VAL A 19 -9.74 15.99 4.56
N ILE A 20 -9.62 16.82 5.60
CA ILE A 20 -8.32 17.23 6.15
C ILE A 20 -7.58 16.01 6.71
N ALA A 21 -8.27 15.16 7.48
CA ALA A 21 -7.67 13.95 8.04
C ALA A 21 -7.18 13.00 6.94
N LEU A 22 -7.99 12.75 5.91
CA LEU A 22 -7.59 11.96 4.75
C LEU A 22 -6.39 12.57 4.02
N GLY A 23 -6.42 13.87 3.72
CA GLY A 23 -5.33 14.53 3.01
C GLY A 23 -4.01 14.54 3.79
N VAL A 24 -4.06 14.89 5.08
CA VAL A 24 -2.87 15.03 5.92
C VAL A 24 -2.34 13.67 6.34
N LEU A 25 -3.19 12.80 6.89
CA LEU A 25 -2.74 11.52 7.46
C LEU A 25 -2.47 10.48 6.36
N CYS A 26 -3.39 10.32 5.40
CA CYS A 26 -3.26 9.26 4.39
C CYS A 26 -2.26 9.63 3.28
N SER A 27 -2.13 10.91 2.92
CA SER A 27 -1.24 11.34 1.83
C SER A 27 -0.02 12.10 2.32
N GLY A 28 -0.21 13.14 3.14
CA GLY A 28 0.88 13.99 3.61
C GLY A 28 1.95 13.21 4.39
N ILE A 29 1.56 12.58 5.50
CA ILE A 29 2.47 11.80 6.34
C ILE A 29 3.00 10.57 5.58
N ALA A 30 2.13 9.89 4.83
CA ALA A 30 2.52 8.72 4.06
C ALA A 30 3.63 9.05 3.04
N TYR A 31 3.55 10.19 2.35
CA TYR A 31 4.60 10.59 1.41
C TYR A 31 5.92 10.94 2.09
N ILE A 32 5.88 11.58 3.26
CA ILE A 32 7.11 11.85 4.03
C ILE A 32 7.80 10.52 4.38
N LEU A 33 7.04 9.54 4.89
CA LEU A 33 7.55 8.21 5.17
C LEU A 33 8.04 7.49 3.91
N TYR A 34 7.32 7.61 2.79
CA TYR A 34 7.69 6.99 1.53
C TYR A 34 9.01 7.54 0.98
N PHE A 35 9.22 8.86 1.02
CA PHE A 35 10.49 9.45 0.60
C PHE A 35 11.64 9.06 1.53
N LYS A 36 11.40 8.99 2.84
CA LYS A 36 12.39 8.46 3.81
C LYS A 36 12.75 7.00 3.51
N LEU A 37 11.75 6.18 3.17
CA LEU A 37 11.96 4.78 2.83
C LEU A 37 12.77 4.62 1.53
N ILE A 38 12.57 5.50 0.54
CA ILE A 38 13.39 5.52 -0.68
C ILE A 38 14.84 5.87 -0.36
N GLU A 39 15.09 6.85 0.51
CA GLU A 39 16.44 7.24 0.93
C GLU A 39 17.18 6.09 1.64
N GLU A 40 16.49 5.33 2.51
CA GLU A 40 17.11 4.28 3.33
C GLU A 40 17.22 2.92 2.61
N VAL A 41 16.18 2.48 1.90
CA VAL A 41 16.03 1.09 1.41
C VAL A 41 16.05 1.00 -0.13
N GLY A 42 16.08 2.15 -0.80
CA GLY A 42 16.09 2.27 -2.26
C GLY A 42 14.71 2.11 -2.89
N THR A 43 14.59 2.61 -4.13
CA THR A 43 13.33 2.67 -4.90
C THR A 43 12.69 1.31 -5.15
N THR A 44 13.47 0.26 -5.40
CA THR A 44 12.94 -1.09 -5.67
C THR A 44 12.19 -1.67 -4.48
N SER A 45 12.70 -1.46 -3.26
CA SER A 45 12.07 -1.95 -2.03
C SER A 45 10.81 -1.14 -1.70
N ALA A 46 10.82 0.17 -1.95
CA ALA A 46 9.67 1.03 -1.69
C ALA A 46 8.43 0.66 -2.53
N LEU A 47 8.64 0.18 -3.77
CA LEU A 47 7.54 -0.25 -4.64
C LEU A 47 6.76 -1.46 -4.10
N THR A 48 7.38 -2.27 -3.22
CA THR A 48 6.71 -3.43 -2.59
C THR A 48 5.42 -3.04 -1.88
N VAL A 49 5.38 -1.86 -1.24
CA VAL A 49 4.18 -1.35 -0.55
C VAL A 49 2.99 -1.21 -1.51
N THR A 50 3.23 -0.70 -2.71
CA THR A 50 2.19 -0.52 -3.73
C THR A 50 1.62 -1.86 -4.18
N PHE A 51 2.46 -2.88 -4.23
CA PHE A 51 2.04 -4.20 -4.67
C PHE A 51 1.36 -5.03 -3.58
N LEU A 52 1.53 -4.66 -2.31
CA LEU A 52 0.73 -5.21 -1.22
C LEU A 52 -0.70 -4.63 -1.18
N SER A 53 -0.96 -3.52 -1.88
CA SER A 53 -2.28 -2.87 -1.94
C SER A 53 -3.47 -3.84 -2.16
N PRO A 54 -3.48 -4.76 -3.14
CA PRO A 54 -4.58 -5.72 -3.33
C PRO A 54 -4.81 -6.63 -2.12
N VAL A 55 -3.75 -7.03 -1.40
CA VAL A 55 -3.86 -7.87 -0.20
C VAL A 55 -4.52 -7.09 0.94
N PHE A 56 -4.09 -5.83 1.15
CA PHE A 56 -4.71 -4.96 2.14
C PHE A 56 -6.16 -4.62 1.80
N GLY A 57 -6.49 -4.48 0.51
CA GLY A 57 -7.87 -4.27 0.05
C GLY A 57 -8.78 -5.43 0.46
N ILE A 58 -8.35 -6.68 0.22
CA ILE A 58 -9.11 -7.88 0.62
C ILE A 58 -9.21 -7.99 2.13
N LEU A 59 -8.12 -7.72 2.86
CA LEU A 59 -8.10 -7.76 4.32
C LEU A 59 -9.11 -6.79 4.92
N TRP A 60 -9.13 -5.54 4.46
CA TRP A 60 -10.08 -4.54 4.95
C TRP A 60 -11.51 -4.81 4.50
N GLY A 61 -11.72 -5.31 3.28
CA GLY A 61 -13.05 -5.75 2.81
C GLY A 61 -13.62 -6.87 3.67
N ALA A 62 -12.78 -7.85 4.04
CA ALA A 62 -13.19 -8.92 4.94
C ALA A 62 -13.45 -8.42 6.37
N LEU A 63 -12.60 -7.52 6.90
CA LEU A 63 -12.66 -7.09 8.30
C LEU A 63 -13.76 -6.04 8.57
N PHE A 64 -13.96 -5.07 7.66
CA PHE A 64 -14.94 -4.00 7.85
C PHE A 64 -16.26 -4.23 7.12
N LEU A 65 -16.23 -4.77 5.90
CA LEU A 65 -17.44 -5.02 5.11
C LEU A 65 -18.01 -6.43 5.37
N GLY A 66 -17.23 -7.33 5.97
CA GLY A 66 -17.67 -8.71 6.23
C GLY A 66 -17.82 -9.54 4.97
N GLU A 67 -17.14 -9.18 3.88
CA GLU A 67 -17.24 -9.89 2.62
C GLU A 67 -16.68 -11.32 2.73
N ALA A 68 -17.44 -12.29 2.21
CA ALA A 68 -16.97 -13.66 2.11
C ALA A 68 -15.84 -13.74 1.08
N ILE A 69 -14.64 -14.05 1.54
CA ILE A 69 -13.47 -14.23 0.67
C ILE A 69 -13.68 -15.49 -0.18
N GLY A 70 -14.12 -15.29 -1.41
CA GLY A 70 -14.28 -16.35 -2.40
C GLY A 70 -12.94 -16.79 -3.01
N TRP A 71 -12.93 -18.00 -3.58
CA TRP A 71 -11.75 -18.56 -4.26
C TRP A 71 -11.22 -17.64 -5.37
N TYR A 72 -12.10 -16.99 -6.12
CA TYR A 72 -11.71 -16.05 -7.19
C TYR A 72 -10.90 -14.86 -6.68
N THR A 73 -11.24 -14.33 -5.50
CA THR A 73 -10.54 -13.20 -4.87
C THR A 73 -9.11 -13.59 -4.44
N LEU A 74 -8.96 -14.81 -3.92
CA LEU A 74 -7.65 -15.38 -3.59
C LEU A 74 -6.80 -15.63 -4.85
N VAL A 75 -7.39 -16.19 -5.89
CA VAL A 75 -6.68 -16.41 -7.17
C VAL A 75 -6.27 -15.08 -7.81
N GLY A 76 -7.16 -14.09 -7.84
CA GLY A 76 -6.86 -12.77 -8.39
C GLY A 76 -5.71 -12.08 -7.65
N SER A 77 -5.75 -12.08 -6.31
CA SER A 77 -4.65 -11.51 -5.50
C SER A 77 -3.33 -12.27 -5.67
N ALA A 78 -3.37 -13.60 -5.78
CA ALA A 78 -2.18 -14.40 -6.07
C ALA A 78 -1.58 -14.04 -7.44
N ILE A 79 -2.42 -13.89 -8.48
CA ILE A 79 -1.97 -13.47 -9.81
C ILE A 79 -1.32 -12.08 -9.76
N THR A 80 -1.91 -11.12 -9.04
CA THR A 80 -1.33 -9.78 -8.90
C THR A 80 0.03 -9.83 -8.19
N LEU A 81 0.14 -10.57 -7.09
CA LEU A 81 1.41 -10.74 -6.35
C LEU A 81 2.49 -11.39 -7.22
N VAL A 82 2.13 -12.43 -7.98
CA VAL A 82 3.07 -13.11 -8.88
C VAL A 82 3.51 -12.18 -10.01
N GLY A 83 2.57 -11.50 -10.68
CA GLY A 83 2.88 -10.55 -11.75
C GLY A 83 3.81 -9.43 -11.28
N THR A 84 3.54 -8.89 -10.10
CA THR A 84 4.45 -7.94 -9.43
C THR A 84 5.84 -8.52 -9.23
N ALA A 85 5.95 -9.72 -8.65
CA ALA A 85 7.23 -10.33 -8.31
C ALA A 85 8.10 -10.49 -9.57
N PHE A 86 7.46 -10.82 -10.70
CA PHE A 86 8.11 -10.85 -12.01
C PHE A 86 8.59 -9.48 -12.47
N VAL A 87 7.75 -8.44 -12.40
CA VAL A 87 8.11 -7.07 -12.86
C VAL A 87 9.22 -6.45 -12.02
N THR A 88 9.19 -6.69 -10.71
CA THR A 88 10.17 -6.13 -9.77
C THR A 88 11.47 -6.92 -9.69
N GLY A 89 11.52 -8.12 -10.28
CA GLY A 89 12.63 -9.06 -10.09
C GLY A 89 12.79 -9.50 -8.64
N PHE A 90 11.75 -9.30 -7.81
CA PHE A 90 11.77 -9.59 -6.38
C PHE A 90 11.64 -11.10 -6.18
N VAL A 91 12.76 -11.80 -6.27
CA VAL A 91 12.91 -13.13 -5.67
C VAL A 91 13.09 -12.91 -4.18
N PRO A 92 12.11 -13.29 -3.32
CA PRO A 92 12.30 -13.21 -1.89
C PRO A 92 13.43 -14.18 -1.55
N ARG A 93 14.63 -13.65 -1.30
CA ARG A 93 15.70 -14.42 -0.65
C ARG A 93 15.35 -14.56 0.81
N PHE A 94 14.37 -15.41 1.07
CA PHE A 94 14.09 -15.96 2.38
C PHE A 94 15.28 -16.84 2.77
N GLY A 95 16.32 -16.26 3.38
CA GLY A 95 17.40 -17.06 3.98
C GLY A 95 18.85 -16.73 3.64
N ARG A 96 19.21 -15.53 3.18
CA ARG A 96 20.62 -15.10 3.28
C ARG A 96 20.75 -14.12 4.44
N ALA A 97 20.87 -14.70 5.65
CA ALA A 97 21.48 -14.01 6.77
C ALA A 97 22.73 -13.30 6.24
N ALA A 98 22.79 -11.99 6.46
CA ALA A 98 23.98 -11.22 6.19
C ALA A 98 25.12 -11.89 6.97
N ALA A 99 25.96 -12.65 6.27
CA ALA A 99 27.24 -13.05 6.80
C ALA A 99 28.04 -11.76 6.93
N VAL A 100 28.00 -11.17 8.12
CA VAL A 100 28.98 -10.19 8.58
C VAL A 100 30.35 -10.82 8.35
N PRO A 101 31.20 -10.29 7.45
CA PRO A 101 32.59 -10.67 7.45
C PRO A 101 33.19 -10.06 8.71
N SER A 102 33.45 -10.90 9.70
CA SER A 102 34.38 -10.58 10.77
C SER A 102 35.77 -10.47 10.16
N SER A 103 36.18 -9.27 9.74
CA SER A 103 37.60 -9.03 9.47
C SER A 103 38.31 -9.00 10.80
N CYS A 104 38.98 -10.11 11.11
CA CYS A 104 40.04 -10.18 12.09
C CYS A 104 41.35 -9.94 11.34
N LYS A 105 42.13 -8.98 11.84
CA LYS A 105 43.35 -8.37 11.29
C LYS A 105 43.16 -7.35 10.17
#